data_AF-A0A520BQN5-F1
#
_entry.id   AF-A0A520BQN5-F1
#
_cell.length_a   1.000
_cell.length_b   1.000
_cell.length_c   1.000
_cell.angle_alpha   90.00
_cell.angle_beta   90.00
_cell.angle_gamma   90.00
#
_symmetry.space_group_name_H-M   'P 1'
#
loop_
_entity.id
_entity.type
_entity.pdbx_description
1 polymer ?
#
loop_
_entity_poly.entity_id
_entity_poly.type
_entity_poly.pdbx_seq_one_letter_code
_entity_poly.pdbx_strand_id
1 'polypeptide(L)'
;MTDYKAVNQLSRLALQHWGEGRLDAAEDGFVQAIAALGAEGNAADLHAQLAGVLDAAGRLEEAVTQSELALAGEQSRGQADDQPLVKVARYFLADRLARLGRAQPALGVLAPSLAALPDDWLLNTAQAEALHVAGRHDEARAAAAHALAHAGSETKRAQLAERLAPLLLPS
;
A
#
# COMPACT_ATOMS: atom_id res chain seq x y z
N MET A 1 -10.66 -16.91 -22.44
CA MET A 1 -10.74 -17.91 -21.35
C MET A 1 -9.52 -17.73 -20.48
N THR A 2 -9.72 -17.40 -19.21
CA THR A 2 -8.62 -17.16 -18.25
C THR A 2 -7.80 -18.42 -18.00
N ASP A 3 -6.47 -18.34 -18.11
CA ASP A 3 -5.56 -19.44 -17.78
C ASP A 3 -5.01 -19.29 -16.36
N TYR A 4 -5.81 -19.68 -15.37
CA TYR A 4 -5.42 -19.61 -13.96
C TYR A 4 -4.17 -20.43 -13.61
N LYS A 5 -3.85 -21.47 -14.39
CA LYS A 5 -2.63 -22.26 -14.16
C LYS A 5 -1.41 -21.44 -14.59
N ALA A 6 -1.45 -20.83 -15.77
CA ALA A 6 -0.39 -19.94 -16.22
C ALA A 6 -0.21 -18.74 -15.27
N VAL A 7 -1.31 -18.09 -14.85
CA VAL A 7 -1.28 -16.98 -13.88
C VAL A 7 -0.54 -17.38 -12.60
N ASN A 8 -0.90 -18.52 -12.00
CA ASN A 8 -0.28 -19.00 -10.76
C ASN A 8 1.19 -19.40 -10.91
N GLN A 9 1.60 -19.85 -12.10
CA GLN A 9 3.00 -20.17 -12.38
C GLN A 9 3.83 -18.90 -12.55
N LEU A 10 3.31 -17.95 -13.34
CA LEU A 10 3.97 -16.67 -13.61
C LEU A 10 4.11 -15.85 -12.33
N SER A 11 3.06 -15.75 -11.50
CA SER A 11 3.11 -15.00 -10.24
C SER A 11 4.11 -15.58 -9.24
N ARG A 12 4.20 -16.91 -9.13
CA ARG A 12 5.19 -17.57 -8.26
C ARG A 12 6.63 -17.31 -8.73
N LEU A 13 6.87 -17.41 -10.04
CA LEU A 13 8.19 -17.15 -10.60
C LEU A 13 8.58 -15.67 -10.42
N ALA A 14 7.63 -14.76 -10.63
CA ALA A 14 7.84 -13.33 -10.39
C ALA A 14 8.20 -13.03 -8.93
N LEU A 15 7.49 -13.62 -7.96
CA LEU A 15 7.81 -13.51 -6.54
C LEU A 15 9.21 -14.04 -6.22
N GLN A 16 9.61 -15.16 -6.83
CA GLN A 16 10.95 -15.69 -6.68
C GLN A 16 12.01 -14.72 -7.24
N HIS A 17 11.80 -14.19 -8.44
CA HIS A 17 12.69 -13.19 -9.03
C HIS A 17 12.82 -11.94 -8.17
N TRP A 18 11.71 -11.48 -7.58
CA TRP A 18 11.73 -10.34 -6.67
C TRP A 18 12.56 -10.63 -5.41
N GLY A 19 12.36 -11.80 -4.77
CA GLY A 19 13.16 -12.21 -3.61
C GLY A 19 14.66 -12.35 -3.90
N GLU A 20 15.02 -12.61 -5.16
CA GLU A 20 16.40 -12.69 -5.64
C GLU A 20 16.94 -11.34 -6.18
N GLY A 21 16.17 -10.26 -6.04
CA GLY A 21 16.55 -8.91 -6.48
C GLY A 21 16.52 -8.68 -8.00
N ARG A 22 16.00 -9.63 -8.77
CA ARG A 22 15.84 -9.50 -10.23
C ARG A 22 14.52 -8.79 -10.56
N LEU A 23 14.52 -7.48 -10.35
CA LEU A 23 13.31 -6.66 -10.45
C LEU A 23 12.71 -6.65 -11.86
N ASP A 24 13.53 -6.55 -12.92
CA ASP A 24 13.04 -6.58 -14.31
C ASP A 24 12.30 -7.90 -14.63
N ALA A 25 12.88 -9.03 -14.22
CA ALA A 25 12.28 -10.35 -14.43
C ALA A 25 11.01 -10.56 -13.58
N ALA A 26 10.95 -9.94 -12.39
CA ALA A 26 9.74 -9.97 -11.56
C ALA A 26 8.61 -9.14 -12.19
N GLU A 27 8.93 -7.95 -12.69
CA GLU A 27 8.00 -7.08 -13.42
C GLU A 27 7.41 -7.81 -14.64
N ASP A 28 8.27 -8.35 -15.50
CA ASP A 28 7.85 -9.11 -16.68
C ASP A 28 6.90 -10.26 -16.32
N GLY A 29 7.23 -11.00 -15.25
CA GLY A 29 6.41 -12.11 -14.78
C GLY A 29 5.02 -11.67 -14.30
N PHE A 30 4.92 -10.59 -13.52
CA PHE A 30 3.62 -10.05 -13.08
C PHE A 30 2.81 -9.46 -14.25
N VAL A 31 3.45 -8.75 -15.19
CA VAL A 31 2.79 -8.24 -16.40
C VAL A 31 2.20 -9.38 -17.23
N GLN A 32 2.97 -10.46 -17.43
CA GLN A 32 2.46 -11.65 -18.13
C GLN A 32 1.34 -12.34 -17.35
N ALA A 33 1.41 -12.40 -16.02
CA ALA A 33 0.35 -12.97 -15.20
C ALA A 33 -0.96 -12.17 -15.33
N ILE A 34 -0.88 -10.84 -15.31
CA ILE A 34 -2.03 -9.94 -15.51
C ILE A 34 -2.63 -10.16 -16.91
N ALA A 35 -1.79 -10.23 -17.94
CA ALA A 35 -2.25 -10.46 -19.31
C ALA A 35 -2.93 -11.83 -19.47
N ALA A 36 -2.38 -12.89 -18.86
CA ALA A 36 -2.94 -14.24 -18.90
C ALA A 36 -4.27 -14.36 -18.13
N LEU A 37 -4.47 -13.50 -17.12
CA LEU A 37 -5.72 -13.44 -16.37
C LEU A 37 -6.87 -12.92 -17.24
N GLY A 38 -6.56 -11.92 -18.10
CA GLY A 38 -7.49 -11.29 -19.03
C GLY A 38 -8.45 -10.31 -18.36
N ALA A 39 -9.28 -9.62 -19.16
CA ALA A 39 -10.13 -8.51 -18.72
C ALA A 39 -11.24 -8.91 -17.71
N GLU A 40 -11.60 -10.19 -17.66
CA GLU A 40 -12.67 -10.69 -16.78
C GLU A 40 -12.17 -11.12 -15.40
N GLY A 41 -10.87 -11.34 -15.24
CA GLY A 41 -10.31 -11.81 -13.98
C GLY A 41 -9.84 -10.66 -13.09
N ASN A 42 -9.93 -10.85 -11.77
CA ASN A 42 -9.49 -9.85 -10.82
C ASN A 42 -7.97 -9.90 -10.60
N ALA A 43 -7.28 -8.88 -11.10
CA ALA A 43 -5.83 -8.73 -11.01
C ALA A 43 -5.36 -7.91 -9.78
N ALA A 44 -6.22 -7.60 -8.81
CA ALA A 44 -5.90 -6.68 -7.71
C ALA A 44 -4.61 -7.05 -6.96
N ASP A 45 -4.47 -8.32 -6.56
CA ASP A 45 -3.25 -8.82 -5.90
C ASP A 45 -2.02 -8.72 -6.82
N LEU A 46 -2.16 -9.08 -8.10
CA LEU A 46 -1.05 -8.97 -9.07
C LEU A 46 -0.60 -7.52 -9.26
N HIS A 47 -1.53 -6.58 -9.32
CA HIS A 47 -1.23 -5.15 -9.38
C HIS A 47 -0.55 -4.65 -8.09
N ALA A 48 -0.98 -5.12 -6.91
CA ALA A 48 -0.33 -4.78 -5.65
C ALA A 48 1.11 -5.28 -5.58
N GLN A 49 1.36 -6.50 -6.06
CA GLN A 49 2.71 -7.08 -6.12
C GLN A 49 3.60 -6.35 -7.15
N LEU A 50 3.07 -6.05 -8.34
CA LEU A 50 3.76 -5.28 -9.37
C LEU A 50 4.12 -3.88 -8.87
N ALA A 51 3.22 -3.22 -8.14
CA ALA A 51 3.51 -1.96 -7.49
C ALA A 51 4.70 -2.07 -6.51
N GLY A 52 4.79 -3.17 -5.75
CA GLY A 52 5.93 -3.45 -4.88
C GLY A 52 7.26 -3.60 -5.63
N VAL A 53 7.25 -4.29 -6.77
CA VAL A 53 8.44 -4.45 -7.63
C VAL A 53 8.89 -3.10 -8.21
N LEU A 54 7.95 -2.32 -8.75
CA LEU A 54 8.24 -1.01 -9.34
C LEU A 54 8.77 -0.02 -8.29
N ASP A 55 8.21 -0.05 -7.08
CA ASP A 55 8.69 0.73 -5.95
C ASP A 55 10.13 0.37 -5.56
N ALA A 56 10.43 -0.93 -5.46
CA ALA A 56 11.79 -1.42 -5.22
C ALA A 56 12.78 -1.03 -6.33
N ALA A 57 12.29 -0.85 -7.57
CA ALA A 57 13.08 -0.37 -8.71
C ALA A 57 13.21 1.16 -8.76
N GLY A 58 12.61 1.90 -7.81
CA GLY A 58 12.64 3.36 -7.76
C GLY A 58 11.65 4.05 -8.72
N ARG A 59 10.75 3.30 -9.36
CA ARG A 59 9.76 3.78 -10.33
C ARG A 59 8.44 4.13 -9.64
N LEU A 60 8.48 5.12 -8.76
CA LEU A 60 7.37 5.43 -7.85
C LEU A 60 6.07 5.86 -8.55
N GLU A 61 6.13 6.65 -9.61
CA GLU A 61 4.94 7.04 -10.38
C GLU A 61 4.20 5.83 -10.97
N GLU A 62 4.95 4.83 -11.43
CA GLU A 62 4.39 3.62 -12.01
C GLU A 62 3.84 2.71 -10.90
N ALA A 63 4.52 2.63 -9.77
CA ALA A 63 4.03 1.94 -8.59
C ALA A 63 2.70 2.54 -8.07
N VAL A 64 2.52 3.87 -8.14
CA VAL A 64 1.24 4.53 -7.84
C VAL A 64 0.15 4.06 -8.79
N THR A 65 0.41 4.10 -10.11
CA THR A 65 -0.54 3.62 -11.12
C THR A 65 -1.01 2.19 -10.83
N GLN A 66 -0.08 1.29 -10.51
CA GLN A 66 -0.42 -0.10 -10.18
C GLN A 66 -1.18 -0.21 -8.84
N SER A 67 -0.87 0.62 -7.85
CA SER A 67 -1.59 0.64 -6.57
C SER A 67 -3.03 1.13 -6.72
N GLU A 68 -3.28 2.08 -7.62
CA GLU A 68 -4.63 2.56 -7.97
C GLU A 68 -5.46 1.44 -8.62
N LEU A 69 -4.87 0.68 -9.54
CA LEU A 69 -5.50 -0.50 -10.16
C LEU A 69 -5.81 -1.59 -9.12
N ALA A 70 -4.89 -1.83 -8.18
CA ALA A 70 -5.11 -2.78 -7.08
C ALA A 70 -6.29 -2.37 -6.20
N LEU A 71 -6.35 -1.10 -5.78
CA LEU A 71 -7.45 -0.58 -4.97
C LEU A 71 -8.79 -0.65 -5.70
N ALA A 72 -8.83 -0.24 -6.98
CA ALA A 72 -10.04 -0.33 -7.80
C ALA A 72 -10.53 -1.78 -7.94
N GLY A 73 -9.60 -2.73 -8.09
CA GLY A 73 -9.89 -4.16 -8.12
C GLY A 73 -10.54 -4.65 -6.81
N GLU A 74 -10.02 -4.29 -5.65
CA GLU A 74 -10.63 -4.66 -4.36
C GLU A 74 -12.01 -4.01 -4.15
N GLN A 75 -12.16 -2.74 -4.53
CA GLN A 75 -13.44 -2.02 -4.41
C GLN A 75 -14.53 -2.57 -5.34
N SER A 76 -14.16 -2.98 -6.56
CA SER A 76 -15.11 -3.57 -7.52
C SER A 76 -15.74 -4.87 -7.05
N ARG A 77 -15.13 -5.55 -6.06
CA ARG A 77 -15.70 -6.73 -5.39
C ARG A 77 -16.79 -6.39 -4.37
N GLY A 78 -17.18 -5.11 -4.26
CA GLY A 78 -18.13 -4.64 -3.27
C GLY A 78 -17.58 -4.70 -1.84
N GLN A 79 -16.26 -4.73 -1.68
CA GLN A 79 -15.63 -4.70 -0.36
C GLN A 79 -15.84 -3.32 0.28
N ALA A 80 -16.30 -3.32 1.52
CA ALA A 80 -16.48 -2.10 2.32
C ALA A 80 -15.14 -1.51 2.76
N ASP A 81 -15.18 -0.24 3.18
CA ASP A 81 -13.98 0.52 3.56
C ASP A 81 -13.25 -0.01 4.80
N ASP A 82 -13.91 -0.86 5.60
CA ASP A 82 -13.36 -1.55 6.77
C ASP A 82 -12.67 -2.89 6.43
N GLN A 83 -12.77 -3.34 5.17
CA GLN A 83 -12.26 -4.66 4.79
C GLN A 83 -10.71 -4.68 4.79
N PRO A 84 -10.09 -5.77 5.27
CA PRO A 84 -8.64 -5.87 5.37
C PRO A 84 -7.87 -5.60 4.08
N LEU A 85 -8.37 -6.05 2.93
CA LEU A 85 -7.68 -5.86 1.64
C LEU A 85 -7.80 -4.41 1.15
N VAL A 86 -8.98 -3.79 1.28
CA VAL A 86 -9.18 -2.37 0.92
C VAL A 86 -8.28 -1.45 1.75
N LYS A 87 -8.23 -1.64 3.07
CA LYS A 87 -7.40 -0.79 3.94
C LYS A 87 -5.90 -0.97 3.67
N VAL A 88 -5.45 -2.19 3.37
CA VAL A 88 -4.04 -2.46 3.03
C VAL A 88 -3.69 -1.82 1.68
N ALA A 89 -4.54 -1.94 0.66
CA ALA A 89 -4.33 -1.29 -0.63
C ALA A 89 -4.24 0.25 -0.50
N ARG A 90 -5.12 0.85 0.31
CA ARG A 90 -5.08 2.29 0.62
C ARG A 90 -3.82 2.71 1.35
N TYR A 91 -3.38 1.94 2.35
CA TYR A 91 -2.14 2.19 3.07
C TYR A 91 -0.94 2.27 2.10
N PHE A 92 -0.77 1.28 1.22
CA PHE A 92 0.34 1.25 0.28
C PHE A 92 0.27 2.37 -0.77
N LEU A 93 -0.92 2.67 -1.29
CA LEU A 93 -1.11 3.78 -2.22
C LEU A 93 -0.77 5.13 -1.55
N ALA A 94 -1.24 5.34 -0.31
CA ALA A 94 -0.98 6.56 0.44
C ALA A 94 0.51 6.76 0.77
N ASP A 95 1.21 5.69 1.19
CA ASP A 95 2.67 5.71 1.42
C ASP A 95 3.43 6.20 0.18
N ARG A 96 3.13 5.62 -0.99
CA ARG A 96 3.77 6.00 -2.25
C ARG A 96 3.45 7.42 -2.67
N LEU A 97 2.19 7.85 -2.52
CA LEU A 97 1.78 9.22 -2.79
C LEU A 97 2.52 10.22 -1.87
N ALA A 98 2.64 9.91 -0.57
CA ALA A 98 3.37 10.74 0.38
C ALA A 98 4.86 10.85 0.02
N ARG A 99 5.50 9.74 -0.38
CA ARG A 99 6.90 9.72 -0.85
C ARG A 99 7.12 10.52 -2.13
N LEU A 100 6.09 10.68 -2.97
CA LEU A 100 6.08 11.60 -4.11
C LEU A 100 5.76 13.07 -3.74
N GLY A 101 5.63 13.39 -2.45
CA GLY A 101 5.23 14.72 -1.98
C GLY A 101 3.74 15.04 -2.17
N ARG A 102 2.94 14.06 -2.59
CA ARG A 102 1.50 14.23 -2.91
C ARG A 102 0.63 13.96 -1.67
N ALA A 103 0.83 14.76 -0.64
CA ALA A 103 0.18 14.56 0.65
C ALA A 103 -1.35 14.62 0.61
N GLN A 104 -1.93 15.58 -0.12
CA GLN A 104 -3.40 15.72 -0.19
C GLN A 104 -4.07 14.51 -0.85
N PRO A 105 -3.59 14.00 -2.02
CA PRO A 105 -4.04 12.72 -2.54
C PRO A 105 -3.90 11.55 -1.56
N ALA A 106 -2.77 11.44 -0.84
CA ALA A 106 -2.57 10.38 0.14
C ALA A 106 -3.64 10.40 1.26
N LEU A 107 -3.92 11.59 1.81
CA LEU A 107 -4.97 11.77 2.82
C LEU A 107 -6.36 11.45 2.27
N GLY A 108 -6.65 11.85 1.03
CA GLY A 108 -7.91 11.54 0.36
C GLY A 108 -8.15 10.04 0.20
N VAL A 109 -7.11 9.28 -0.16
CA VAL A 109 -7.18 7.81 -0.30
C VAL A 109 -7.45 7.12 1.04
N LEU A 110 -6.87 7.61 2.13
CA LEU A 110 -7.03 7.01 3.47
C LEU A 110 -8.39 7.31 4.11
N ALA A 111 -8.96 8.48 3.82
CA ALA A 111 -10.11 9.03 4.53
C ALA A 111 -11.30 8.06 4.70
N PRO A 112 -11.75 7.30 3.68
CA PRO A 112 -12.92 6.45 3.85
C PRO A 112 -12.65 5.26 4.79
N SER A 113 -11.45 4.67 4.76
CA SER A 113 -11.09 3.59 5.71
C SER A 113 -10.86 4.12 7.11
N LEU A 114 -10.30 5.32 7.27
CA LEU A 114 -10.18 5.97 8.58
C LEU A 114 -11.53 6.32 9.19
N ALA A 115 -12.51 6.71 8.37
CA ALA A 115 -13.87 6.96 8.85
C ALA A 115 -14.54 5.68 9.38
N ALA A 116 -14.29 4.54 8.73
CA ALA A 116 -14.82 3.25 9.15
C ALA A 116 -14.02 2.61 10.31
N LEU A 117 -12.71 2.84 10.35
CA LEU A 117 -11.75 2.26 11.29
C LEU A 117 -10.85 3.35 11.89
N PRO A 118 -11.38 4.24 12.73
CA PRO A 118 -10.63 5.39 13.25
C PRO A 118 -9.39 4.97 14.06
N ASP A 119 -9.48 3.84 14.76
CA ASP A 119 -8.45 3.32 15.65
C ASP A 119 -7.43 2.38 14.97
N ASP A 120 -7.50 2.19 13.65
CA ASP A 120 -6.60 1.26 12.96
C ASP A 120 -5.17 1.83 12.90
N TRP A 121 -4.24 1.13 13.55
CA TRP A 121 -2.85 1.59 13.66
C TRP A 121 -2.15 1.73 12.29
N LEU A 122 -2.50 0.90 11.30
CA LEU A 122 -1.85 0.91 9.99
C LEU A 122 -2.26 2.16 9.21
N LEU A 123 -3.55 2.47 9.22
CA LEU A 123 -4.08 3.67 8.56
C LEU A 123 -3.58 4.95 9.22
N ASN A 124 -3.54 4.99 10.56
CA ASN A 124 -3.03 6.14 11.30
C ASN A 124 -1.53 6.35 11.10
N THR A 125 -0.75 5.27 10.90
CA THR A 125 0.67 5.38 10.53
C THR A 125 0.84 6.10 9.19
N ALA A 126 0.12 5.68 8.14
CA ALA A 126 0.17 6.35 6.83
C ALA A 126 -0.40 7.78 6.87
N GLN A 127 -1.43 8.02 7.69
CA GLN A 127 -1.97 9.37 7.88
C GLN A 127 -0.93 10.30 8.51
N ALA A 128 -0.21 9.84 9.54
CA ALA A 128 0.84 10.62 10.19
C ALA A 128 1.92 11.05 9.20
N GLU A 129 2.37 10.12 8.34
CA GLU A 129 3.38 10.39 7.32
C GLU A 129 2.88 11.38 6.25
N ALA A 130 1.65 11.19 5.76
CA ALA A 130 1.05 12.11 4.80
C ALA A 130 0.85 13.52 5.40
N LEU A 131 0.42 13.62 6.66
CA LEU A 131 0.28 14.90 7.37
C LEU A 131 1.63 15.59 7.56
N HIS A 132 2.69 14.82 7.85
CA HIS A 132 4.03 15.37 7.98
C HIS A 132 4.54 15.95 6.66
N VAL A 133 4.34 15.23 5.54
CA VAL A 133 4.67 15.74 4.19
C VAL A 133 3.87 17.01 3.87
N ALA A 134 2.63 17.12 4.37
CA ALA A 134 1.83 18.35 4.23
C ALA A 134 2.26 19.51 5.16
N GLY A 135 3.27 19.33 6.02
CA GLY A 135 3.67 20.32 7.03
C GLY A 135 2.69 20.45 8.21
N ARG A 136 1.72 19.54 8.33
CA ARG A 136 0.71 19.54 9.40
C ARG A 136 1.23 18.80 10.62
N HIS A 137 2.33 19.29 11.21
CA HIS A 137 3.14 18.56 12.18
C HIS A 137 2.40 18.16 13.47
N ASP A 138 1.54 19.02 14.01
CA ASP A 138 0.78 18.68 15.22
C ASP A 138 -0.24 17.57 14.97
N GLU A 139 -0.89 17.58 13.80
CA GLU A 139 -1.81 16.53 13.39
C GLU A 139 -1.06 15.23 13.08
N ALA A 140 0.11 15.31 12.44
CA ALA A 140 0.98 14.16 12.21
C ALA A 140 1.38 13.51 13.54
N ARG A 141 1.76 14.31 14.55
CA ARG A 141 2.09 13.83 15.90
C ARG A 141 0.89 13.17 16.56
N ALA A 142 -0.30 13.76 16.44
CA ALA A 142 -1.53 13.20 16.99
C ALA A 142 -1.85 11.83 16.37
N ALA A 143 -1.79 11.72 15.03
CA ALA A 143 -2.01 10.47 14.32
C ALA A 143 -0.95 9.41 14.67
N ALA A 144 0.33 9.80 14.79
CA ALA A 144 1.41 8.91 15.20
C ALA A 144 1.21 8.37 16.63
N ALA A 145 0.83 9.24 17.57
CA ALA A 145 0.51 8.84 18.94
C ALA A 145 -0.70 7.88 18.98
N HIS A 146 -1.70 8.14 18.15
CA HIS A 146 -2.86 7.27 18.03
C HIS A 146 -2.49 5.89 17.48
N ALA A 147 -1.67 5.81 16.42
CA ALA A 147 -1.16 4.55 15.89
C ALA A 147 -0.41 3.73 16.96
N LEU A 148 0.40 4.37 17.80
CA LEU A 148 1.12 3.72 18.90
C LEU A 148 0.20 3.18 20.00
N ALA A 149 -0.84 3.95 20.35
CA ALA A 149 -1.81 3.55 21.37
C ALA A 149 -2.61 2.30 20.95
N HIS A 150 -2.89 2.15 19.65
CA HIS A 150 -3.66 1.05 19.08
C HIS A 150 -2.81 -0.03 18.40
N ALA A 151 -1.50 -0.04 18.64
CA ALA A 151 -0.61 -1.07 18.15
C ALA A 151 -1.04 -2.46 18.67
N GLY A 152 -1.20 -3.44 17.77
CA GLY A 152 -1.72 -4.77 18.12
C GLY A 152 -0.82 -5.62 19.02
N SER A 153 0.41 -5.19 19.30
CA SER A 153 1.34 -5.84 20.23
C SER A 153 2.47 -4.89 20.67
N GLU A 154 3.19 -5.23 21.73
CA GLU A 154 4.38 -4.51 22.18
C GLU A 154 5.45 -4.45 21.08
N THR A 155 5.71 -5.58 20.42
CA THR A 155 6.65 -5.65 19.29
C THR A 155 6.24 -4.72 18.16
N LYS A 156 4.94 -4.69 17.83
CA LYS A 156 4.44 -3.77 16.81
C LYS A 156 4.58 -2.32 17.25
N ARG A 157 4.30 -2.00 18.52
CA ARG A 157 4.47 -0.66 19.08
C ARG A 157 5.91 -0.19 18.99
N ALA A 158 6.88 -1.05 19.34
CA ALA A 158 8.30 -0.74 19.22
C ALA A 158 8.71 -0.44 17.77
N GLN A 159 8.26 -1.25 16.80
CA GLN A 159 8.49 -1.01 15.37
C GLN A 159 7.88 0.31 14.89
N LEU A 160 6.67 0.62 15.33
CA LEU A 160 6.01 1.88 15.00
C LEU A 160 6.73 3.07 15.66
N ALA A 161 7.20 2.92 16.89
CA ALA A 161 7.91 3.99 17.59
C ALA A 161 9.22 4.35 16.89
N GLU A 162 9.96 3.35 16.39
CA GLU A 162 11.15 3.57 15.58
C GLU A 162 10.82 4.29 14.26
N ARG A 163 9.82 3.80 13.52
CA ARG A 163 9.39 4.38 12.24
C ARG A 163 8.89 5.83 12.40
N LEU A 164 8.13 6.10 13.45
CA LEU A 164 7.45 7.38 13.68
C LEU A 164 8.26 8.34 14.55
N ALA A 165 9.44 7.95 15.05
CA ALA A 165 10.30 8.80 15.86
C ALA A 165 10.54 10.19 15.26
N PRO A 166 10.78 10.35 13.94
CA PRO A 166 10.95 11.67 13.33
C PRO A 166 9.71 12.57 13.42
N LEU A 167 8.52 11.98 13.54
CA LEU A 167 7.25 12.70 13.58
C LEU A 167 6.85 13.13 15.00
N LEU A 168 7.42 12.49 16.01
CA LEU A 168 7.06 12.70 17.42
C LEU A 168 7.87 13.81 18.08
N LEU A 169 9.02 14.18 17.50
CA LEU A 169 9.86 15.26 18.01
C LEU A 169 9.21 16.64 17.76
N PRO A 170 9.44 17.63 18.65
CA PRO A 170 9.11 19.01 18.34
C PRO A 170 9.98 19.52 17.18
N SER A 171 9.35 20.16 16.20
CA SER A 171 10.01 20.82 15.05
C SER A 171 10.79 22.06 15.47
#